data_AF-A0A179BUV3-F1
#
_entry.id   AF-A0A179BUV3-F1
#
_cell.length_a   1.000
_cell.length_b   1.000
_cell.length_c   1.000
_cell.angle_alpha   90.00
_cell.angle_beta   90.00
_cell.angle_gamma   90.00
#
_symmetry.space_group_name_H-M   'P 1'
#
loop_
_entity.id
_entity.type
_entity.pdbx_description
1 polymer ?
#
loop_
_entity_poly.entity_id
_entity_poly.type
_entity_poly.pdbx_seq_one_letter_code
_entity_poly.pdbx_strand_id
1 'polypeptide(L)' 'MINDLWYKNAVIYCLSVETFMDANGDGVGDFQGLMRRLDYLSGLGVTVIWLMPFQASPGRDDGYDASDY' A
#
# COMPACT_ATOMS: atom_id res chain seq x y z
N MET A 1 6.53 6.17 32.39
CA MET A 1 5.28 6.13 31.62
C MET A 1 5.63 5.68 30.21
N ILE A 2 4.96 4.67 29.66
CA ILE A 2 5.07 4.37 28.23
C ILE A 2 4.42 5.55 27.51
N ASN A 3 5.18 6.27 26.68
CA ASN A 3 4.62 7.31 25.81
C ASN A 3 3.48 6.73 24.98
N ASP A 4 2.46 7.53 24.67
CA ASP A 4 1.38 7.10 23.78
C ASP A 4 1.96 6.96 22.36
N LEU A 5 2.31 5.73 21.99
CA LEU A 5 2.94 5.40 20.73
C LEU A 5 1.84 5.10 19.72
N TRP A 6 1.63 6.01 18.77
CA TRP A 6 0.54 5.94 17.79
C TRP A 6 0.39 4.55 17.13
N TYR A 7 1.51 3.88 16.83
CA TYR A 7 1.51 2.59 16.13
C TYR A 7 1.01 1.42 16.99
N LYS A 8 0.99 1.54 18.32
CA LYS A 8 0.47 0.48 19.22
C LYS A 8 -1.05 0.32 19.13
N ASN A 9 -1.74 1.37 18.71
CA ASN A 9 -3.19 1.40 18.54
C ASN A 9 -3.61 1.42 17.06
N ALA A 10 -2.65 1.30 16.13
CA ALA A 10 -2.91 1.42 14.71
C ALA A 10 -3.60 0.17 14.15
N VAL A 11 -4.57 0.38 13.26
CA VAL A 11 -5.11 -0.66 12.39
C VAL A 11 -4.37 -0.53 11.06
N ILE A 12 -3.48 -1.49 10.79
CA ILE A 12 -2.63 -1.50 9.61
C ILE A 12 -3.31 -2.31 8.50
N TYR A 13 -3.50 -1.69 7.34
CA TYR A 13 -3.96 -2.37 6.13
C TYR A 13 -2.78 -2.56 5.18
N CYS A 14 -2.41 -3.81 4.92
CA CYS A 14 -1.34 -4.15 3.99
C CYS A 14 -1.92 -4.37 2.59
N LEU A 15 -1.33 -3.75 1.57
CA LEU A 15 -1.74 -3.94 0.17
C LEU A 15 -0.56 -3.80 -0.80
N SER A 16 -0.68 -4.45 -1.96
CA SER A 16 0.16 -4.18 -3.13
C SER A 16 -0.57 -3.21 -4.06
N VAL A 17 0.14 -2.19 -4.55
CA VAL A 17 -0.42 -1.21 -5.48
C VAL A 17 -0.84 -1.90 -6.78
N GLU A 18 -0.01 -2.80 -7.29
CA GLU A 18 -0.19 -3.52 -8.57
C GLU A 18 -1.41 -4.42 -8.60
N THR A 19 -1.93 -4.87 -7.45
CA THR A 19 -3.08 -5.77 -7.39
C THR A 19 -4.34 -5.12 -6.83
N PHE A 20 -4.25 -3.89 -6.33
CA PHE A 20 -5.34 -3.28 -5.58
C PHE A 20 -6.42 -2.65 -6.46
N MET A 21 -6.05 -1.72 -7.35
CA MET A 21 -7.00 -1.09 -8.26
C MET A 21 -6.29 -0.49 -9.47
N ASP A 22 -6.66 -0.95 -10.66
CA ASP A 22 -6.28 -0.35 -11.95
C ASP A 22 -7.17 0.88 -12.23
N ALA A 23 -6.56 2.03 -12.52
CA ALA A 23 -7.25 3.25 -12.87
C ALA A 23 -7.12 3.66 -14.34
N ASN A 24 -6.24 3.01 -15.11
CA ASN A 24 -5.90 3.37 -16.49
C ASN A 24 -6.36 2.33 -17.54
N GLY A 25 -6.71 1.11 -17.11
CA GLY A 25 -7.22 0.01 -17.93
C GLY A 25 -6.15 -0.92 -18.52
N ASP A 26 -4.91 -0.88 -18.06
CA ASP A 26 -3.82 -1.76 -18.51
C ASP A 26 -3.79 -3.14 -17.83
N GLY A 27 -4.64 -3.36 -16.82
CA GLY A 27 -4.74 -4.60 -16.05
C GLY A 27 -3.83 -4.66 -14.83
N VAL A 28 -3.08 -3.61 -14.53
CA VAL A 28 -2.20 -3.48 -13.35
C VAL A 28 -2.68 -2.33 -12.48
N GLY A 29 -2.69 -2.55 -11.18
CA GLY A 29 -3.05 -1.53 -10.21
C GLY A 29 -2.03 -0.41 -10.14
N ASP A 30 -2.50 0.80 -9.85
CA ASP A 30 -1.66 1.99 -9.86
C ASP A 30 -1.99 2.94 -8.69
N PHE A 31 -1.12 3.93 -8.47
CA PHE A 31 -1.31 4.88 -7.39
C PHE A 31 -2.56 5.75 -7.57
N GLN A 32 -3.01 6.01 -8.80
CA GLN A 32 -4.27 6.74 -9.03
C GLN A 32 -5.47 5.90 -8.58
N GLY A 33 -5.44 4.58 -8.82
CA GLY A 33 -6.41 3.62 -8.31
C GLY A 33 -6.43 3.56 -6.79
N LEU A 34 -5.25 3.46 -6.16
CA LEU A 34 -5.13 3.52 -4.71
C LEU A 34 -5.70 4.82 -4.13
N MET A 35 -5.33 5.97 -4.69
CA MET A 35 -5.82 7.29 -4.24
C MET A 35 -7.35 7.39 -4.26
N ARG A 36 -8.02 6.82 -5.28
CA ARG A 36 -9.49 6.78 -5.39
C ARG A 36 -10.18 5.98 -4.28
N ARG A 37 -9.44 5.18 -3.51
CA ARG A 37 -9.99 4.33 -2.44
C ARG A 37 -9.54 4.75 -1.04
N LEU A 38 -8.80 5.85 -0.90
CA LEU A 38 -8.38 6.33 0.42
C LEU A 38 -9.57 6.63 1.34
N ASP A 39 -10.65 7.21 0.81
CA ASP A 39 -11.88 7.45 1.59
C ASP A 39 -12.55 6.15 2.03
N TYR A 40 -12.51 5.11 1.19
CA TYR A 40 -13.00 3.78 1.54
C TYR A 40 -12.15 3.15 2.67
N LEU A 41 -10.82 3.21 2.55
CA LEU A 41 -9.90 2.66 3.56
C LEU A 41 -10.03 3.42 4.89
N SER A 42 -10.16 4.75 4.83
CA SER A 42 -10.42 5.57 6.01
C SER A 42 -11.78 5.23 6.64
N GLY A 43 -12.83 5.07 5.83
CA GLY A 43 -14.16 4.66 6.29
C GLY A 43 -14.20 3.27 6.92
N LEU A 44 -13.28 2.36 6.54
CA LEU A 44 -13.09 1.06 7.19
C LEU A 44 -12.47 1.19 8.60
N GLY A 45 -11.89 2.34 8.93
CA GLY A 45 -11.22 2.59 10.22
C GLY A 45 -9.73 2.28 10.22
N VAL A 46 -9.12 2.08 9.04
CA VAL A 46 -7.68 1.90 8.90
C VAL A 46 -6.95 3.19 9.27
N THR A 47 -5.87 3.09 10.04
CA THR A 47 -5.06 4.25 10.44
C THR A 47 -3.70 4.30 9.75
N VAL A 48 -3.27 3.19 9.14
CA VAL A 48 -2.02 3.06 8.39
C VAL A 48 -2.21 2.18 7.17
N ILE A 49 -1.66 2.62 6.05
CA ILE A 49 -1.47 1.76 4.89
C ILE A 49 -0.01 1.30 4.87
N TRP A 50 0.20 -0.01 4.91
CA TRP A 50 1.49 -0.62 4.63
C TRP A 50 1.52 -1.06 3.17
N LEU A 51 2.31 -0.37 2.36
CA LEU A 51 2.49 -0.73 0.96
C LEU A 51 3.53 -1.86 0.85
N MET A 52 3.16 -2.91 0.14
CA MET A 52 4.12 -3.86 -0.43
C MET A 52 5.03 -3.14 -1.44
N PRO A 53 6.18 -3.72 -1.81
CA PRO A 53 7.14 -3.07 -2.70
C PRO A 53 6.50 -2.53 -3.98
N PHE A 54 6.94 -1.33 -4.36
CA PHE A 54 6.52 -0.62 -5.57
C PHE A 54 7.70 0.03 -6.29
N GLN A 55 8.92 -0.23 -5.79
CA GLN A 55 10.18 0.18 -6.39
C GLN A 55 10.43 -0.56 -7.70
N ALA A 56 11.37 -0.06 -8.50
CA ALA A 56 11.85 -0.81 -9.65
C ALA A 56 12.42 -2.16 -9.19
N SER A 57 12.02 -3.25 -9.84
CA SER A 57 12.47 -4.61 -9.52
C SER A 57 12.60 -5.44 -10.80
N PRO A 58 13.56 -6.40 -10.87
CA PRO A 58 13.60 -7.43 -11.89
C PRO A 58 12.47 -8.46 -11.83
N GLY A 59 11.63 -8.43 -10.78
CA GLY A 59 10.44 -9.26 -10.62
C GLY A 59 10.72 -10.71 -10.25
N ARG A 60 11.79 -10.98 -9.48
CA ARG A 60 12.12 -12.35 -9.03
C ARG A 60 11.48 -12.70 -7.69
N ASP A 61 11.05 -11.70 -6.93
CA ASP A 61 10.45 -11.86 -5.61
C ASP A 61 9.32 -10.84 -5.38
N ASP A 62 8.39 -10.72 -6.33
CA ASP A 62 7.20 -9.82 -6.25
C ASP A 62 7.53 -8.39 -5.77
N GLY A 63 8.63 -7.84 -6.29
CA GLY A 63 9.10 -6.48 -5.97
C GLY A 63 10.05 -6.38 -4.77
N TYR A 64 10.20 -7.43 -3.95
CA TYR A 64 11.13 -7.42 -2.81
C TYR A 64 12.60 -7.46 -3.23
N ASP A 65 12.90 -7.84 -4.48
CA ASP A 65 14.22 -7.75 -5.11
C ASP A 65 14.46 -6.39 -5.78
N ALA A 66 14.32 -5.29 -5.02
CA ALA A 66 14.46 -3.93 -5.53
C ALA A 66 15.82 -3.69 -6.23
N SER A 67 15.76 -3.14 -7.44
CA SER A 67 16.94 -2.75 -8.23
C SER A 67 17.31 -1.27 -8.06
N ASP A 68 16.36 -0.43 -7.64
CA ASP A 68 16.55 1.00 -7.36
C ASP A 68 15.57 1.46 -6.26
N TYR A 69 16.03 2.23 -5.28
CA TYR A 69 15.28 2.61 -4.06
C TYR A 69 14.75 4.05 -4.08
#